data_AF-A0A969QPF4-F1
#
_entry.id   AF-A0A969QPF4-F1
#
_cell.length_a   1.000
_cell.length_b   1.000
_cell.length_c   1.000
_cell.angle_alpha   90.00
_cell.angle_beta   90.00
_cell.angle_gamma   90.00
#
_symmetry.space_group_name_H-M   'P 1'
#
loop_
_entity.id
_entity.type
_entity.pdbx_description
1 polymer ?
#
loop_
_entity_poly.entity_id
_entity_poly.type
_entity_poly.pdbx_seq_one_letter_code
_entity_poly.pdbx_strand_id
1 'polypeptide(L)'
;MRSTLILPLALLPLLVASTAPTFAQERQGCFMINASGQLINLGEMCSEQSLGTGDIQVTLKWSTADDLDLAVTDPSGAQVWYQNPRVASSGELDVDANAGCQADTAVPIENVFWPETQAPMGDYSIAVNLYQRCGGTSGAVPFTITLLNKGNTQTLRGEVDDSDTPIEFPFSVSSQANSSSSQANSERPAP
;
A
#
# COMPACT_ATOMS: atom_id res chain seq x y z
N MET A 1 3.54 81.27 2.73
CA MET A 1 4.59 80.27 2.38
C MET A 1 4.05 78.91 2.79
N ARG A 2 3.55 78.12 1.83
CA ARG A 2 2.91 76.81 2.09
C ARG A 2 3.98 75.74 1.89
N SER A 3 4.33 75.03 2.98
CA SER A 3 5.28 73.92 2.96
C SER A 3 4.54 72.63 2.61
N THR A 4 4.86 72.04 1.48
CA THR A 4 4.26 70.79 0.98
C THR A 4 5.14 69.63 1.45
N LEU A 5 4.65 68.81 2.39
CA LEU A 5 5.26 67.52 2.71
C LEU A 5 4.92 66.51 1.60
N ILE A 6 5.94 65.92 0.97
CA ILE A 6 5.80 64.79 0.04
C ILE A 6 6.01 63.51 0.86
N LEU A 7 4.95 62.72 1.04
CA LEU A 7 5.04 61.35 1.56
C LEU A 7 5.59 60.43 0.45
N PRO A 8 6.53 59.51 0.75
CA PRO A 8 6.94 58.51 -0.23
C PRO A 8 5.86 57.42 -0.32
N LEU A 9 5.45 57.12 -1.55
CA LEU A 9 4.54 56.03 -1.89
C LEU A 9 5.28 54.69 -1.69
N ALA A 10 5.07 54.03 -0.55
CA ALA A 10 5.61 52.70 -0.31
C ALA A 10 4.80 51.66 -1.11
N LEU A 11 5.44 51.06 -2.12
CA LEU A 11 4.89 49.96 -2.89
C LEU A 11 4.94 48.68 -2.03
N LEU A 12 3.81 48.27 -1.45
CA LEU A 12 3.72 46.97 -0.78
C LEU A 12 3.84 45.85 -1.82
N PRO A 13 4.71 44.85 -1.61
CA PRO A 13 4.70 43.66 -2.44
C PRO A 13 3.43 42.86 -2.15
N LEU A 14 2.67 42.57 -3.21
CA LEU A 14 1.50 41.70 -3.17
C LEU A 14 2.00 40.28 -2.81
N LEU A 15 1.83 39.85 -1.57
CA LEU A 15 2.04 38.45 -1.21
C LEU A 15 0.92 37.63 -1.88
N VAL A 16 1.26 36.98 -3.00
CA VAL A 16 0.45 35.85 -3.47
C VAL A 16 0.71 34.72 -2.50
N ALA A 17 -0.26 34.44 -1.63
CA ALA A 17 -0.28 33.22 -0.85
C ALA A 17 -0.41 32.05 -1.83
N SER A 18 0.70 31.37 -2.10
CA SER A 18 0.69 30.09 -2.81
C SER A 18 0.11 29.03 -1.89
N THR A 19 -1.20 28.91 -1.85
CA THR A 19 -1.90 27.72 -1.33
C THR A 19 -1.89 26.64 -2.42
N ALA A 20 -0.71 26.22 -2.84
CA ALA A 20 -0.59 24.88 -3.37
C ALA A 20 -0.37 24.00 -2.14
N PRO A 21 -1.22 23.00 -1.85
CA PRO A 21 -0.80 21.95 -0.96
C PRO A 21 0.46 21.37 -1.58
N THR A 22 1.60 21.56 -0.92
CA THR A 22 2.79 20.77 -1.17
C THR A 22 2.45 19.36 -0.71
N PHE A 23 1.66 18.65 -1.51
CA PHE A 23 1.86 17.23 -1.66
C PHE A 23 3.29 17.13 -2.17
N ALA A 24 4.23 17.00 -1.25
CA ALA A 24 5.45 16.27 -1.54
C ALA A 24 4.98 14.84 -1.83
N GLN A 25 4.40 14.64 -3.02
CA GLN A 25 4.48 13.37 -3.68
C GLN A 25 5.97 13.25 -3.97
N GLU A 26 6.66 12.61 -3.03
CA GLU A 26 7.89 11.88 -3.28
C GLU A 26 7.75 11.35 -4.70
N ARG A 27 8.59 11.81 -5.63
CA ARG A 27 8.54 11.31 -7.00
C ARG A 27 9.05 9.88 -6.95
N GLN A 28 8.20 8.96 -6.49
CA GLN A 28 8.26 7.53 -6.71
C GLN A 28 8.05 7.35 -8.21
N GLY A 29 9.15 7.47 -8.95
CA GLY A 29 9.16 7.34 -10.38
C GLY A 29 10.50 6.77 -10.77
N CYS A 30 10.49 5.80 -11.67
CA CYS A 30 11.71 5.30 -12.26
C CYS A 30 12.23 6.30 -13.29
N PHE A 31 13.08 7.20 -12.82
CA PHE A 31 13.84 8.11 -13.65
C PHE A 31 15.30 8.10 -13.19
N MET A 32 16.21 8.28 -14.15
CA MET A 32 17.60 8.61 -13.85
C MET A 32 17.94 9.97 -14.40
N ILE A 33 18.77 10.72 -13.68
CA ILE A 33 19.40 11.93 -14.18
C ILE A 33 20.76 11.53 -14.73
N ASN A 34 21.00 11.71 -16.02
CA ASN A 34 22.30 11.42 -16.60
C ASN A 34 23.34 12.50 -16.24
N ALA A 35 24.60 12.30 -16.61
CA ALA A 35 25.69 13.25 -16.34
C ALA A 35 25.49 14.65 -16.97
N SER A 36 24.58 14.79 -17.94
CA SER A 36 24.20 16.08 -18.54
C SER A 36 22.99 16.75 -17.87
N GLY A 37 22.46 16.17 -16.79
CA GLY A 37 21.27 16.72 -16.10
C GLY A 37 19.95 16.38 -16.78
N GLN A 38 19.95 15.50 -17.79
CA GLN A 38 18.72 15.10 -18.48
C GLN A 38 17.99 14.03 -17.67
N LEU A 39 16.69 14.23 -17.48
CA LEU A 39 15.76 13.24 -16.97
C LEU A 39 15.53 12.15 -18.02
N ILE A 40 15.94 10.93 -17.71
CA ILE A 40 15.64 9.72 -18.48
C ILE A 40 14.44 9.08 -17.80
N ASN A 41 13.31 9.01 -18.52
CA ASN A 41 12.15 8.26 -18.07
C ASN A 41 12.42 6.77 -18.31
N LEU A 42 12.56 6.01 -17.22
CA LEU A 42 12.76 4.57 -17.24
C LEU A 42 11.45 3.81 -17.00
N GLY A 43 10.29 4.44 -17.10
CA GLY A 43 9.01 3.79 -16.84
C GLY A 43 8.73 2.56 -17.70
N GLU A 44 9.37 2.42 -18.85
CA GLU A 44 9.31 1.19 -19.67
C GLU A 44 10.29 0.09 -19.21
N MET A 45 11.36 0.45 -18.49
CA MET A 45 12.37 -0.49 -17.97
C MET A 45 12.14 -0.86 -16.50
N CYS A 46 11.54 0.05 -15.74
CA CYS A 46 10.90 -0.22 -14.48
C CYS A 46 9.40 -0.29 -14.72
N SER A 47 8.91 -1.42 -15.21
CA SER A 47 7.49 -1.69 -15.06
C SER A 47 7.23 -1.92 -13.57
N GLU A 48 6.94 -0.87 -12.81
CA GLU A 48 6.14 -1.09 -11.61
C GLU A 48 4.81 -1.63 -12.11
N GLN A 49 4.55 -2.91 -11.87
CA GLN A 49 3.26 -3.51 -12.19
C GLN A 49 2.19 -2.63 -11.53
N SER A 50 1.27 -2.10 -12.35
CA SER A 50 0.16 -1.30 -11.84
C SER A 50 -0.72 -2.19 -11.00
N LEU A 51 -0.72 -1.99 -9.68
CA LEU A 51 -1.56 -2.73 -8.75
C LEU A 51 -2.91 -2.05 -8.60
N GLY A 52 -3.97 -2.84 -8.68
CA GLY A 52 -5.31 -2.47 -8.27
C GLY A 52 -5.34 -2.13 -6.78
N THR A 53 -6.24 -1.21 -6.44
CA THR A 53 -6.38 -0.66 -5.09
C THR A 53 -7.83 -0.29 -4.81
N GLY A 54 -8.13 0.10 -3.58
CA GLY A 54 -9.46 0.55 -3.18
C GLY A 54 -9.68 0.55 -1.68
N ASP A 55 -10.83 0.02 -1.26
CA ASP A 55 -11.19 -0.10 0.15
C ASP A 55 -10.25 -1.04 0.90
N ILE A 56 -9.80 -2.11 0.24
CA ILE A 56 -8.79 -3.04 0.73
C ILE A 56 -7.76 -3.22 -0.37
N GLN A 57 -6.48 -3.25 0.00
CA GLN A 57 -5.41 -3.75 -0.85
C GLN A 57 -4.43 -4.54 0.00
N VAL A 58 -4.10 -5.75 -0.42
CA VAL A 58 -3.17 -6.67 0.24
C VAL A 58 -2.08 -6.97 -0.76
N THR A 59 -0.88 -6.43 -0.53
CA THR A 59 0.27 -6.65 -1.39
C THR A 59 1.30 -7.50 -0.66
N LEU A 60 1.48 -8.74 -1.11
CA LEU A 60 2.52 -9.66 -0.64
C LEU A 60 3.82 -9.39 -1.41
N LYS A 61 4.97 -9.40 -0.71
CA LYS A 61 6.31 -9.31 -1.31
C LYS A 61 7.29 -10.23 -0.60
N TRP A 62 8.18 -10.86 -1.36
CA TRP A 62 9.29 -11.66 -0.84
C TRP A 62 10.55 -11.43 -1.70
N SER A 63 11.62 -12.18 -1.44
CA SER A 63 12.94 -11.94 -2.05
C SER A 63 13.64 -13.22 -2.51
N THR A 64 12.86 -14.24 -2.83
CA THR A 64 13.34 -15.49 -3.45
C THR A 64 12.54 -15.76 -4.72
N ALA A 65 13.06 -16.66 -5.55
CA ALA A 65 12.35 -17.17 -6.72
C ALA A 65 11.21 -18.13 -6.37
N ASP A 66 11.07 -18.53 -5.10
CA ASP A 66 10.06 -19.48 -4.67
C ASP A 66 8.65 -18.94 -4.95
N ASP A 67 7.70 -19.84 -5.11
CA ASP A 67 6.31 -19.56 -5.38
C ASP A 67 5.54 -19.47 -4.06
N LEU A 68 5.19 -18.26 -3.65
CA LEU A 68 4.40 -17.98 -2.46
C LEU A 68 3.03 -17.49 -2.89
N ASP A 69 1.98 -18.14 -2.42
CA ASP A 69 0.60 -17.78 -2.74
C ASP A 69 0.03 -16.81 -1.69
N LEU A 70 -0.69 -15.79 -2.16
CA LEU A 70 -1.58 -14.95 -1.38
C LEU A 70 -3.03 -15.41 -1.53
N ALA A 71 -3.70 -15.61 -0.40
CA ALA A 71 -5.14 -15.79 -0.36
C ALA A 71 -5.79 -14.79 0.60
N VAL A 72 -6.94 -14.22 0.22
CA VAL A 72 -7.74 -13.37 1.12
C VAL A 72 -9.17 -13.86 1.18
N THR A 73 -9.61 -14.22 2.37
CA THR A 73 -10.98 -14.67 2.64
C THR A 73 -11.83 -13.49 3.11
N ASP A 74 -12.99 -13.31 2.48
CA ASP A 74 -13.95 -12.25 2.80
C ASP A 74 -14.94 -12.65 3.90
N PRO A 75 -15.78 -11.72 4.40
CA PRO A 75 -16.73 -11.99 5.48
C PRO A 75 -17.81 -13.04 5.16
N SER A 76 -18.02 -13.35 3.87
CA SER A 76 -18.93 -14.42 3.45
C SER A 76 -18.27 -15.80 3.43
N GLY A 77 -16.95 -15.85 3.63
CA GLY A 77 -16.12 -17.05 3.50
C GLY A 77 -15.63 -17.31 2.08
N ALA A 78 -15.88 -16.40 1.12
CA ALA A 78 -15.33 -16.53 -0.23
C ALA A 78 -13.86 -16.12 -0.23
N GLN A 79 -13.02 -16.92 -0.90
CA GLN A 79 -11.58 -16.70 -0.92
C GLN A 79 -11.11 -16.24 -2.30
N VAL A 80 -10.33 -15.17 -2.34
CA VAL A 80 -9.62 -14.67 -3.52
C VAL A 80 -8.20 -15.25 -3.49
N TRP A 81 -7.82 -16.00 -4.54
CA TRP A 81 -6.51 -16.65 -4.70
C TRP A 81 -6.32 -17.09 -6.16
N TYR A 82 -5.17 -17.65 -6.55
CA TYR A 82 -4.84 -17.86 -7.97
C TYR A 82 -5.88 -18.69 -8.77
N GLN A 83 -6.52 -19.71 -8.18
CA GLN A 83 -7.58 -20.48 -8.88
C GLN A 83 -8.96 -19.82 -8.82
N ASN A 84 -9.17 -18.90 -7.89
CA ASN A 84 -10.40 -18.13 -7.77
C ASN A 84 -10.06 -16.63 -7.67
N PRO A 85 -9.53 -16.03 -8.75
CA PRO A 85 -8.96 -14.69 -8.70
C PRO A 85 -10.01 -13.60 -8.54
N ARG A 86 -11.31 -13.91 -8.61
CA ARG A 86 -12.40 -12.96 -8.40
C ARG A 86 -13.54 -13.59 -7.61
N VAL A 87 -14.11 -12.84 -6.68
CA VAL A 87 -15.26 -13.26 -5.86
C VAL A 87 -16.47 -12.35 -6.06
N ALA A 88 -17.65 -12.82 -5.64
CA ALA A 88 -18.90 -12.07 -5.78
C ALA A 88 -18.92 -10.74 -5.00
N SER A 89 -18.11 -10.61 -3.95
CA SER A 89 -17.93 -9.36 -3.20
C SER A 89 -16.98 -8.37 -3.89
N SER A 90 -16.56 -8.64 -5.13
CA SER A 90 -15.68 -7.80 -5.96
C SER A 90 -14.22 -7.78 -5.55
N GLY A 91 -13.78 -8.73 -4.72
CA GLY A 91 -12.36 -8.96 -4.48
C GLY A 91 -11.69 -9.54 -5.72
N GLU A 92 -10.48 -9.09 -6.02
CA GLU A 92 -9.72 -9.48 -7.20
C GLU A 92 -8.23 -9.66 -6.88
N LEU A 93 -7.63 -10.76 -7.37
CA LEU A 93 -6.20 -10.97 -7.51
C LEU A 93 -5.79 -10.53 -8.93
N ASP A 94 -4.98 -9.49 -9.04
CA ASP A 94 -4.57 -8.93 -10.35
C ASP A 94 -3.10 -9.15 -10.69
N VAL A 95 -2.26 -9.41 -9.69
CA VAL A 95 -0.86 -9.81 -9.86
C VAL A 95 -0.60 -11.06 -9.03
N ASP A 96 -0.05 -12.06 -9.72
CA ASP A 96 0.37 -13.37 -9.25
C ASP A 96 1.81 -13.57 -9.79
N ALA A 97 2.76 -13.88 -8.92
CA ALA A 97 4.18 -13.89 -9.26
C ALA A 97 4.82 -15.23 -8.90
N ASN A 98 5.72 -15.70 -9.77
CA ASN A 98 6.40 -16.99 -9.66
C ASN A 98 5.49 -18.22 -9.76
N ALA A 99 4.20 -18.06 -10.10
CA ALA A 99 3.25 -19.14 -10.32
C ALA A 99 3.83 -20.35 -11.09
N GLY A 100 3.87 -21.49 -10.43
CA GLY A 100 4.36 -22.76 -10.96
C GLY A 100 5.83 -22.74 -11.39
N CYS A 101 6.63 -21.78 -10.91
CA CYS A 101 8.03 -21.56 -11.27
C CYS A 101 8.28 -21.41 -12.79
N GLN A 102 7.32 -20.90 -13.56
CA GLN A 102 7.44 -20.81 -15.02
C GLN A 102 8.17 -19.54 -15.51
N ALA A 103 8.03 -18.44 -14.77
CA ALA A 103 8.67 -17.16 -15.06
C ALA A 103 8.92 -16.42 -13.75
N ASP A 104 9.92 -16.89 -13.00
CA ASP A 104 10.24 -16.39 -11.66
C ASP A 104 11.06 -15.09 -11.68
N THR A 105 10.86 -14.28 -10.65
CA THR A 105 11.62 -13.07 -10.36
C THR A 105 12.15 -13.11 -8.94
N ALA A 106 13.27 -12.42 -8.70
CA ALA A 106 13.85 -12.26 -7.35
C ALA A 106 13.16 -11.18 -6.51
N VAL A 107 12.27 -10.38 -7.12
CA VAL A 107 11.47 -9.34 -6.45
C VAL A 107 9.96 -9.53 -6.68
N PRO A 108 9.42 -10.70 -6.33
CA PRO A 108 8.04 -11.06 -6.61
C PRO A 108 7.04 -10.30 -5.76
N ILE A 109 5.84 -10.13 -6.33
CA ILE A 109 4.72 -9.41 -5.73
C ILE A 109 3.43 -10.16 -6.08
N GLU A 110 2.55 -10.35 -5.10
CA GLU A 110 1.14 -10.64 -5.36
C GLU A 110 0.25 -9.55 -4.79
N ASN A 111 -0.91 -9.33 -5.40
CA ASN A 111 -1.82 -8.27 -5.00
C ASN A 111 -3.29 -8.69 -5.09
N VAL A 112 -3.97 -8.63 -3.94
CA VAL A 112 -5.44 -8.77 -3.85
C VAL A 112 -6.04 -7.45 -3.41
N PHE A 113 -7.14 -7.02 -4.03
CA PHE A 113 -7.81 -5.78 -3.66
C PHE A 113 -9.33 -5.89 -3.77
N TRP A 114 -10.02 -5.02 -3.01
CA TRP A 114 -11.42 -4.70 -3.23
C TRP A 114 -11.50 -3.23 -3.66
N PRO A 115 -12.14 -2.91 -4.80
CA PRO A 115 -12.29 -1.53 -5.25
C PRO A 115 -12.99 -0.64 -4.22
N GLU A 116 -12.81 0.67 -4.38
CA GLU A 116 -13.48 1.67 -3.53
C GLU A 116 -14.98 1.41 -3.45
N THR A 117 -15.54 1.51 -2.24
CA THR A 117 -16.96 1.31 -1.92
C THR A 117 -17.51 -0.11 -2.15
N GLN A 118 -16.67 -1.07 -2.55
CA GLN A 118 -17.11 -2.43 -2.88
C GLN A 118 -16.74 -3.47 -1.82
N ALA A 119 -15.84 -3.17 -0.88
CA ALA A 119 -15.50 -4.10 0.19
C ALA A 119 -16.65 -4.27 1.20
N PRO A 120 -17.16 -5.49 1.43
CA PRO A 120 -18.07 -5.75 2.54
C PRO A 120 -17.48 -5.38 3.89
N MET A 121 -18.32 -4.96 4.82
CA MET A 121 -17.92 -4.85 6.23
C MET A 121 -17.88 -6.24 6.86
N GLY A 122 -16.98 -6.43 7.83
CA GLY A 122 -16.85 -7.69 8.55
C GLY A 122 -15.40 -8.15 8.65
N ASP A 123 -15.24 -9.42 9.00
CA ASP A 123 -13.95 -10.04 9.25
C ASP A 123 -13.39 -10.66 7.97
N TYR A 124 -12.10 -10.42 7.75
CA TYR A 124 -11.31 -10.95 6.66
C TYR A 124 -10.11 -11.70 7.24
N SER A 125 -9.54 -12.61 6.46
CA SER A 125 -8.25 -13.25 6.79
C SER A 125 -7.34 -13.23 5.57
N ILE A 126 -6.10 -12.81 5.77
CA ILE A 126 -5.01 -12.93 4.79
C ILE A 126 -4.26 -14.21 5.12
N ALA A 127 -4.05 -15.09 4.15
CA ALA A 127 -3.20 -16.26 4.28
C ALA A 127 -2.05 -16.19 3.27
N VAL A 128 -0.86 -16.62 3.71
CA VAL A 128 0.31 -16.80 2.86
C VAL A 128 0.87 -18.20 3.07
N ASN A 129 1.10 -18.93 1.98
CA ASN A 129 1.75 -20.24 2.01
C ASN A 129 2.90 -20.30 1.00
N LEU A 130 3.82 -21.22 1.23
CA LEU A 130 4.82 -21.60 0.24
C LEU A 130 4.21 -22.68 -0.65
N TYR A 131 3.89 -22.37 -1.90
CA TYR A 131 3.32 -23.33 -2.85
C TYR A 131 4.38 -24.24 -3.44
N GLN A 132 5.48 -23.66 -3.92
CA GLN A 132 6.53 -24.42 -4.60
C GLN A 132 7.91 -23.79 -4.41
N ARG A 133 8.92 -24.64 -4.23
CA ARG A 133 10.33 -24.24 -4.32
C ARG A 133 10.77 -24.16 -5.78
N CYS A 134 11.31 -23.02 -6.21
CA CYS A 134 11.74 -22.82 -7.59
C CYS A 134 13.27 -22.87 -7.74
N GLY A 135 14.00 -22.39 -6.73
CA GLY A 135 15.46 -22.20 -6.79
C GLY A 135 16.30 -23.30 -6.14
N GLY A 136 15.68 -24.38 -5.66
CA GLY A 136 16.38 -25.38 -4.82
C GLY A 136 16.86 -24.83 -3.48
N THR A 137 16.28 -23.72 -3.04
CA THR A 137 16.47 -23.10 -1.72
C THR A 137 15.79 -23.94 -0.65
N SER A 138 16.32 -23.86 0.57
CA SER A 138 15.80 -24.55 1.75
C SER A 138 15.70 -23.60 2.93
N GLY A 139 14.74 -23.83 3.81
CA GLY A 139 14.54 -23.01 5.01
C GLY A 139 13.51 -21.90 4.82
N ALA A 140 13.26 -21.13 5.88
CA ALA A 140 12.18 -20.15 5.90
C ALA A 140 12.35 -19.05 4.83
N VAL A 141 11.25 -18.72 4.15
CA VAL A 141 11.14 -17.62 3.20
C VAL A 141 10.45 -16.46 3.91
N PRO A 142 11.19 -15.41 4.31
CA PRO A 142 10.57 -14.24 4.90
C PRO A 142 9.80 -13.45 3.85
N PHE A 143 8.65 -12.93 4.26
CA PHE A 143 7.81 -12.09 3.42
C PHE A 143 7.31 -10.86 4.18
N THR A 144 6.79 -9.90 3.43
CA THR A 144 6.09 -8.73 3.95
C THR A 144 4.76 -8.55 3.25
N ILE A 145 3.73 -8.17 4.00
CA ILE A 145 2.43 -7.76 3.46
C ILE A 145 2.27 -6.26 3.73
N THR A 146 1.87 -5.50 2.73
CA THR A 146 1.30 -4.15 2.92
C THR A 146 -0.21 -4.26 2.82
N LEU A 147 -0.91 -4.01 3.92
CA LEU A 147 -2.37 -3.98 3.96
C LEU A 147 -2.83 -2.52 4.01
N LEU A 148 -3.57 -2.10 2.98
CA LEU A 148 -4.45 -0.94 3.01
C LEU A 148 -5.85 -1.41 3.45
N ASN A 149 -6.41 -0.77 4.46
CA ASN A 149 -7.77 -1.00 4.95
C ASN A 149 -8.45 0.36 5.19
N LYS A 150 -9.36 0.73 4.30
CA LYS A 150 -10.14 1.99 4.33
C LYS A 150 -9.26 3.23 4.56
N GLY A 151 -8.14 3.31 3.84
CA GLY A 151 -7.19 4.43 3.92
C GLY A 151 -6.10 4.27 4.99
N ASN A 152 -6.17 3.26 5.87
CA ASN A 152 -5.12 2.96 6.83
C ASN A 152 -4.17 1.91 6.27
N THR A 153 -2.88 2.21 6.23
CA THR A 153 -1.86 1.26 5.79
C THR A 153 -1.12 0.67 6.98
N GLN A 154 -0.94 -0.65 6.97
CA GLN A 154 -0.10 -1.39 7.92
C GLN A 154 0.83 -2.34 7.19
N THR A 155 2.01 -2.59 7.76
CA THR A 155 2.95 -3.61 7.27
C THR A 155 2.94 -4.79 8.21
N LEU A 156 2.66 -5.97 7.68
CA LEU A 156 2.76 -7.25 8.38
C LEU A 156 3.97 -8.02 7.88
N ARG A 157 4.51 -8.90 8.71
CA ARG A 157 5.70 -9.70 8.40
C ARG A 157 5.48 -11.12 8.88
N GLY A 158 6.02 -12.07 8.14
CA GLY A 158 6.02 -13.48 8.49
C GLY A 158 7.07 -14.23 7.70
N GLU A 159 7.08 -15.53 7.89
CA GLU A 159 7.90 -16.46 7.13
C GLU A 159 7.13 -17.75 6.90
N VAL A 160 7.32 -18.37 5.74
CA VAL A 160 6.77 -19.69 5.39
C VAL A 160 7.92 -20.64 5.07
N ASP A 161 7.70 -21.92 5.25
CA ASP A 161 8.69 -22.96 4.97
C ASP A 161 8.03 -24.22 4.41
N ASP A 162 8.81 -25.28 4.26
CA ASP A 162 8.38 -26.56 3.69
C ASP A 162 7.40 -27.34 4.58
N SER A 163 6.98 -26.79 5.72
CA SER A 163 5.90 -27.39 6.54
C SER A 163 4.52 -27.26 5.90
N ASP A 164 4.39 -26.45 4.85
CA ASP A 164 3.12 -26.19 4.13
C ASP A 164 2.00 -25.70 5.07
N THR A 165 2.38 -25.01 6.16
CA THR A 165 1.43 -24.39 7.09
C THR A 165 1.27 -22.91 6.71
N PRO A 166 0.07 -22.47 6.28
CA PRO A 166 -0.16 -21.07 5.97
C PRO A 166 0.00 -20.18 7.21
N ILE A 167 0.55 -18.99 7.02
CA ILE A 167 0.52 -17.93 8.03
C ILE A 167 -0.71 -17.06 7.79
N GLU A 168 -1.55 -16.91 8.80
CA GLU A 168 -2.78 -16.14 8.72
C GLU A 168 -2.73 -14.83 9.51
N PHE A 169 -3.29 -13.77 8.93
CA PHE A 169 -3.46 -12.46 9.54
C PHE A 169 -4.93 -12.03 9.46
N PRO A 170 -5.69 -12.12 10.57
CA PRO A 170 -7.05 -11.61 10.60
C PRO A 170 -7.07 -10.08 10.62
N PHE A 171 -8.06 -9.48 9.96
CA PHE A 171 -8.37 -8.05 10.07
C PHE A 171 -9.86 -7.81 9.86
N SER A 172 -10.36 -6.65 10.27
CA SER A 172 -11.78 -6.30 10.11
C SER A 172 -11.95 -4.99 9.37
N VAL A 173 -12.97 -4.93 8.52
CA VAL A 173 -13.44 -3.69 7.88
C VAL A 173 -14.67 -3.22 8.63
N SER A 174 -14.61 -2.00 9.15
CA SER A 174 -15.71 -1.37 9.89
C SER A 174 -16.02 0.01 9.32
N SER A 175 -17.24 0.48 9.58
CA SER A 175 -17.70 1.82 9.22
C SER A 175 -17.14 2.89 10.15
N GLN A 176 -15.82 3.03 10.33
CA GLN A 176 -15.35 4.10 11.22
C GLN A 176 -15.33 5.46 10.53
N ALA A 177 -16.34 6.27 10.88
CA ALA A 177 -16.23 7.72 10.92
C ALA A 177 -15.09 8.09 11.90
N ASN A 178 -14.18 8.91 11.41
CA ASN A 178 -13.04 9.44 12.15
C ASN A 178 -13.48 10.07 13.49
N SER A 179 -13.22 9.40 14.62
CA SER A 179 -13.25 10.03 15.94
C SER A 179 -11.84 10.04 16.52
N SER A 180 -11.15 11.13 16.24
CA SER A 180 -9.98 11.56 16.98
C SER A 180 -10.34 11.61 18.47
N SER A 181 -9.77 10.72 19.28
CA SER A 181 -9.90 10.77 20.73
C SER A 181 -9.01 11.88 21.29
N SER A 182 -9.49 13.12 21.20
CA SER A 182 -9.06 14.18 22.13
C SER A 182 -9.87 14.03 23.43
N GLN A 183 -9.32 13.34 24.42
CA GLN A 183 -9.67 13.57 25.83
C GLN A 183 -8.45 14.27 26.44
N ALA A 184 -8.41 15.61 26.46
CA ALA A 184 -9.10 16.49 27.39
C ALA A 184 -8.73 16.19 28.85
N ASN A 185 -7.79 16.98 29.37
CA ASN A 185 -7.52 17.16 30.79
C ASN A 185 -8.82 17.34 31.58
N SER A 186 -8.96 16.62 32.68
CA SER A 186 -9.78 17.06 33.80
C SER A 186 -8.99 16.84 35.08
N GLU A 187 -8.60 17.95 35.69
CA GLU A 187 -8.08 18.04 37.05
C GLU A 187 -9.01 17.35 38.06
N ARG A 188 -8.38 16.75 39.05
CA ARG A 188 -9.01 16.17 40.25
C ARG A 188 -8.74 17.14 41.41
N PRO A 189 -9.76 17.61 42.17
CA PRO A 189 -9.48 18.26 43.44
C PRO A 189 -9.16 17.20 44.51
N ALA A 190 -8.15 17.49 45.31
CA ALA A 190 -7.76 16.74 46.51
C ALA A 190 -8.80 16.93 47.63
N PRO A 191 -8.83 16.05 48.65
CA PRO A 191 -9.91 15.96 49.65
C PRO A 191 -9.98 17.16 50.61
#